data_AF-A0A3M7PRB6-F1
#
_entry.id   AF-A0A3M7PRB6-F1
#
_cell.length_a   1.000
_cell.length_b   1.000
_cell.length_c   1.000
_cell.angle_alpha   90.00
_cell.angle_beta   90.00
_cell.angle_gamma   90.00
#
_symmetry.space_group_name_H-M   'P 1'
#
loop_
_entity.id
_entity.type
_entity.pdbx_description
1 polymer ?
#
loop_
_entity_poly.entity_id
_entity_poly.type
_entity_poly.pdbx_seq_one_letter_code
_entity_poly.pdbx_strand_id
1 'polypeptide(L)'
;MHQTLIDISFINFNLRDKLTPIKCRLNLTLPKYDTEWELLPMFASVQDSSKIHEIRFLRNCGSDDICIPDLQVTASTPTKKYIFGSQNYIDINIRVENVKEDAFESQCHINLPHGVNYVKAFVTQNSMSQQLFLPCYQNKASEKTKIICDIGNPMISGSSKSFTIRVAPQNLILNEEVLKFNITVTSSNKEDLLTTFDNEHYVYVVLDAVPQLALIGKQYQEQVIYDSKLVPKTNKHTYETEFDIGPEIMHEYKILNKGPSKFSLGEIIITWQNQIKIGAKSENFLYLMDMPYTEGPIKCNAENYLINPLNLTKLSDDKIKNPDKYYFEPKKVKRSIFSDSGDFSANFLGLLPSEFYMNPYGNRFFDSNIEMIDCASGIVNTNQVHKNHKSFSSNKLKMINTELYSRYCSSIQCKINGLSADESAMIRLRFRLWSKTLAKNPEIYNIKTNAMSVVTQIPYKNLNINLNQYQNSIKKLPRIYFEYDIP
;
A
#
# COMPACT_ATOMS: atom_id res chain seq x y z
N MET A 1 64.78 51.03 28.80
CA MET A 1 63.31 51.03 28.93
C MET A 1 62.77 49.82 28.17
N HIS A 2 62.03 48.93 28.83
CA HIS A 2 61.24 47.91 28.13
C HIS A 2 59.84 48.46 27.93
N GLN A 3 59.45 48.66 26.68
CA GLN A 3 58.05 48.94 26.33
C GLN A 3 57.32 47.62 26.19
N THR A 4 56.18 47.51 26.86
CA THR A 4 55.28 46.36 26.76
C THR A 4 53.92 46.86 26.30
N LEU A 5 53.40 46.24 25.25
CA LEU A 5 52.04 46.46 24.75
C LEU A 5 51.23 45.20 25.03
N ILE A 6 50.01 45.37 25.51
CA ILE A 6 49.06 44.29 25.79
C ILE A 6 47.90 44.47 24.84
N ASP A 7 47.55 43.40 24.14
CA ASP A 7 46.36 43.32 23.29
C ASP A 7 45.49 42.14 23.74
N ILE A 8 44.17 42.33 23.70
CA ILE A 8 43.19 41.32 24.12
C ILE A 8 42.45 40.84 22.88
N SER A 9 42.69 39.59 22.51
CA SER A 9 42.03 38.92 21.40
C SER A 9 40.99 37.91 21.91
N PHE A 10 39.87 37.81 21.19
CA PHE A 10 38.80 36.86 21.49
C PHE A 10 38.72 35.78 20.43
N ILE A 11 38.43 34.56 20.86
CA ILE A 11 38.27 33.40 19.98
C ILE A 11 36.77 33.19 19.72
N ASN A 12 36.39 33.04 18.46
CA ASN A 12 35.00 32.75 18.09
C ASN A 12 34.59 31.35 18.61
N PHE A 13 33.43 31.26 19.23
CA PHE A 13 32.90 30.02 19.79
C PHE A 13 32.55 28.95 18.73
N ASN A 14 32.36 29.35 17.46
CA ASN A 14 32.00 28.46 16.35
C ASN A 14 33.19 27.88 15.56
N LEU A 15 34.40 27.85 16.12
CA LEU A 15 35.57 27.28 15.43
C LEU A 15 35.48 25.75 15.31
N ARG A 16 35.61 25.26 14.07
CA ARG A 16 35.64 23.82 13.75
C ARG A 16 37.00 23.20 14.03
N ASP A 17 38.10 23.81 13.61
CA ASP A 17 39.43 23.27 13.94
C ASP A 17 39.81 23.66 15.38
N LYS A 18 39.88 22.65 16.26
CA LYS A 18 40.37 22.77 17.65
C LYS A 18 41.62 21.92 17.89
N LEU A 19 42.20 21.37 16.82
CA LEU A 19 43.40 20.55 16.86
C LEU A 19 44.63 21.40 16.52
N THR A 20 44.55 22.27 15.52
CA THR A 20 45.68 23.10 15.12
C THR A 20 45.96 24.20 16.15
N PRO A 21 47.21 24.37 16.64
CA PRO A 21 47.56 25.48 17.52
C PRO A 21 47.36 26.83 16.82
N ILE A 22 46.86 27.82 17.55
CA ILE A 22 46.76 29.20 17.08
C ILE A 22 48.17 29.81 17.09
N LYS A 23 48.67 30.19 15.92
CA LYS A 23 50.00 30.79 15.77
C LYS A 23 49.90 32.32 15.83
N CYS A 24 50.41 32.92 16.89
CA CYS A 24 50.58 34.35 17.04
C CYS A 24 51.97 34.75 16.52
N ARG A 25 52.02 35.50 15.42
CA ARG A 25 53.27 35.99 14.83
C ARG A 25 53.46 37.46 15.10
N LEU A 26 54.55 37.80 15.79
CA LEU A 26 55.03 39.18 15.93
C LEU A 26 56.10 39.42 14.87
N ASN A 27 55.90 40.42 14.01
CA ASN A 27 56.90 40.88 13.05
C ASN A 27 57.29 42.32 13.41
N LEU A 28 58.60 42.57 13.54
CA LEU A 28 59.15 43.90 13.80
C LEU A 28 59.80 44.43 12.52
N THR A 29 59.35 45.60 12.10
CA THR A 29 59.92 46.31 10.95
C THR A 29 60.33 47.70 11.36
N LEU A 30 61.43 48.18 10.82
CA LEU A 30 61.78 49.59 10.95
C LEU A 30 60.92 50.41 9.98
N PRO A 31 60.45 51.59 10.39
CA PRO A 31 59.78 52.52 9.49
C PRO A 31 60.73 52.90 8.35
N LYS A 32 60.17 53.01 7.14
CA LYS A 32 60.92 53.51 5.97
C LYS A 32 60.92 55.04 6.03
N TYR A 33 62.09 55.64 5.99
CA TYR A 33 62.25 57.10 5.94
C TYR A 33 62.60 57.50 4.50
N ASP A 34 61.79 58.39 3.91
CA ASP A 34 62.09 59.02 2.63
C ASP A 34 62.96 60.25 2.87
N THR A 35 64.26 60.04 3.01
CA THR A 35 65.25 61.13 3.07
C THR A 35 66.50 60.73 2.31
N GLU A 36 66.93 61.56 1.36
CA GLU A 36 68.08 61.28 0.49
C GLU A 36 69.45 61.32 1.20
N TRP A 37 69.54 61.83 2.44
CA TRP A 37 70.84 62.13 3.07
C TRP A 37 70.93 61.88 4.59
N GLU A 38 70.39 60.78 5.11
CA GLU A 38 70.64 60.36 6.50
C GLU A 38 70.95 58.86 6.64
N LEU A 39 71.86 58.53 7.57
CA LEU A 39 72.22 57.16 7.94
C LEU A 39 71.02 56.45 8.58
N LEU A 40 70.50 55.41 7.91
CA LEU A 40 69.38 54.63 8.44
C LEU A 40 69.85 53.56 9.42
N PRO A 41 69.18 53.40 10.58
CA PRO A 41 69.42 52.26 11.46
C PRO A 41 69.02 50.95 10.76
N MET A 42 69.78 49.88 11.00
CA MET A 42 69.54 48.55 10.45
C MET A 42 69.48 47.52 11.57
N PHE A 43 68.61 46.52 11.46
CA PHE A 43 68.64 45.36 12.36
C PHE A 43 69.98 44.62 12.22
N ALA A 44 70.51 44.10 13.33
CA ALA A 44 71.66 43.20 13.28
C ALA A 44 71.28 41.94 12.47
N SER A 45 72.11 41.54 11.49
CA SER A 45 71.77 40.48 10.52
C SER A 45 71.57 39.07 11.10
N VAL A 46 71.70 38.91 12.43
CA VAL A 46 71.67 37.64 13.16
C VAL A 46 70.45 37.54 14.08
N GLN A 47 69.57 38.56 14.13
CA GLN A 47 68.36 38.51 14.95
C GLN A 47 67.12 38.30 14.09
N ASP A 48 66.33 37.29 14.44
CA ASP A 48 65.03 37.05 13.83
C ASP A 48 64.10 38.25 14.10
N SER A 49 63.73 38.97 13.03
CA SER A 49 62.76 40.06 13.09
C SER A 49 61.33 39.58 13.31
N SER A 50 61.12 38.26 13.40
CA SER A 50 59.83 37.65 13.68
C SER A 50 59.89 36.58 14.75
N LYS A 51 58.96 36.62 15.70
CA LYS A 51 58.78 35.58 16.72
C LYS A 51 57.38 35.00 16.59
N ILE A 52 57.29 33.67 16.66
CA ILE A 52 56.02 32.95 16.65
C ILE A 52 55.80 32.35 18.04
N HIS A 53 54.59 32.53 18.57
CA HIS A 53 54.11 31.86 19.77
C HIS A 53 52.87 31.05 19.41
N GLU A 54 52.73 29.85 19.99
CA GLU A 54 51.61 28.96 19.69
C GLU A 54 50.72 28.79 20.93
N ILE A 55 49.42 29.01 20.76
CA ILE A 55 48.39 28.80 21.79
C ILE A 55 47.62 27.54 21.41
N ARG A 56 47.60 26.55 22.30
CA ARG A 56 46.88 25.28 22.09
C ARG A 56 45.52 25.31 22.77
N PHE A 57 44.53 24.66 22.16
CA PHE A 57 43.25 24.40 22.82
C PHE A 57 43.46 23.40 23.96
N LEU A 58 42.70 23.55 25.06
CA LEU A 58 42.73 22.62 26.19
C LEU A 58 42.26 21.24 25.72
N ARG A 59 43.00 20.18 26.05
CA ARG A 59 42.67 18.79 25.69
C ARG A 59 42.75 17.90 26.93
N ASN A 60 41.83 16.95 27.06
CA ASN A 60 41.93 15.88 28.06
C ASN A 60 42.52 14.60 27.43
N CYS A 61 43.76 14.69 26.92
CA CYS A 61 44.49 13.58 26.27
C CYS A 61 45.56 12.94 27.16
N GLY A 62 45.46 13.05 28.49
CA GLY A 62 46.49 12.53 29.40
C GLY A 62 47.83 13.28 29.31
N SER A 63 48.93 12.59 29.67
CA SER A 63 50.27 13.18 29.81
C SER A 63 51.10 13.25 28.53
N ASP A 64 50.69 12.55 27.47
CA ASP A 64 51.40 12.49 26.19
C ASP A 64 50.82 13.43 25.12
N ASP A 65 49.75 14.18 25.46
CA ASP A 65 49.02 15.09 24.58
C ASP A 65 48.40 14.44 23.32
N ILE A 66 48.34 13.10 23.26
CA ILE A 66 47.83 12.32 22.12
C ILE A 66 46.50 11.66 22.49
N CYS A 67 45.40 12.24 22.03
CA CYS A 67 44.07 11.66 22.28
C CYS A 67 43.84 10.39 21.44
N ILE A 68 43.63 9.28 22.12
CA ILE A 68 43.21 7.97 21.62
C ILE A 68 41.78 7.70 22.13
N PRO A 69 40.74 8.02 21.33
CA PRO A 69 39.36 7.75 21.70
C PRO A 69 39.01 6.27 21.56
N ASP A 70 37.82 5.91 22.02
CA ASP A 70 37.17 4.60 21.82
C ASP A 70 35.69 4.92 21.57
N LEU A 71 35.33 4.96 20.29
CA LEU A 71 33.99 5.31 19.85
C LEU A 71 33.17 4.03 19.70
N GLN A 72 31.91 4.07 20.12
CA GLN A 72 31.03 2.91 20.05
C GLN A 72 29.67 3.32 19.54
N VAL A 73 29.07 2.53 18.65
CA VAL A 73 27.74 2.83 18.10
C VAL A 73 26.75 1.69 18.30
N THR A 74 25.57 2.07 18.77
CA THR A 74 24.40 1.19 18.83
C THR A 74 23.26 1.82 18.07
N ALA A 75 22.51 1.02 17.32
CA ALA A 75 21.38 1.51 16.55
C ALA A 75 20.20 0.54 16.60
N SER A 76 18.99 1.08 16.63
CA SER A 76 17.77 0.29 16.63
C SER A 76 16.64 1.02 15.92
N THR A 77 15.66 0.27 15.44
CA THR A 77 14.44 0.84 14.87
C THR A 77 13.21 0.18 15.49
N PRO A 78 12.16 0.96 15.81
CA PRO A 78 10.85 0.40 16.16
C PRO A 78 10.19 -0.27 14.94
N THR A 79 10.52 0.18 13.73
CA THR A 79 9.94 -0.33 12.49
C THR A 79 10.65 -1.62 12.06
N LYS A 80 10.23 -2.77 12.60
CA LYS A 80 10.80 -4.08 12.22
C LYS A 80 10.39 -4.53 10.82
N LYS A 81 9.27 -4.03 10.33
CA LYS A 81 8.64 -4.44 9.08
C LYS A 81 8.15 -3.22 8.31
N TYR A 82 8.45 -3.16 7.02
CA TYR A 82 8.03 -2.08 6.12
C TYR A 82 7.16 -2.63 5.00
N ILE A 83 5.97 -2.05 4.82
CA ILE A 83 5.02 -2.49 3.81
C ILE A 83 5.23 -1.68 2.53
N PHE A 84 5.43 -2.36 1.40
CA PHE A 84 5.54 -1.74 0.08
C PHE A 84 4.34 -0.84 -0.21
N GLY A 85 4.61 0.41 -0.60
CA GLY A 85 3.59 1.41 -0.94
C GLY A 85 2.92 2.09 0.25
N SER A 86 3.30 1.76 1.50
CA SER A 86 2.69 2.38 2.69
C SER A 86 2.99 3.86 2.89
N GLN A 87 4.03 4.39 2.23
CA GLN A 87 4.52 5.77 2.38
C GLN A 87 4.95 6.15 3.81
N ASN A 88 5.03 5.17 4.71
CA ASN A 88 5.45 5.37 6.08
C ASN A 88 6.94 5.74 6.15
N TYR A 89 7.30 6.48 7.18
CA TYR A 89 8.71 6.76 7.48
C TYR A 89 9.31 5.62 8.32
N ILE A 90 10.63 5.45 8.20
CA ILE A 90 11.42 4.60 9.08
C ILE A 90 12.28 5.52 9.95
N ASP A 91 12.14 5.37 11.27
CA ASP A 91 12.98 6.06 12.25
C ASP A 91 14.04 5.08 12.75
N ILE A 92 15.30 5.50 12.73
CA ILE A 92 16.44 4.72 13.27
C ILE A 92 17.02 5.53 14.42
N ASN A 93 16.94 4.96 15.61
CA ASN A 93 17.51 5.49 16.84
C ASN A 93 18.97 5.11 16.90
N ILE A 94 19.86 6.09 17.01
CA ILE A 94 21.31 5.90 17.06
C ILE A 94 21.81 6.48 18.38
N ARG A 95 22.66 5.71 19.06
CA ARG A 95 23.41 6.15 20.24
C ARG A 95 24.88 5.91 19.99
N VAL A 96 25.67 6.98 20.07
CA VAL A 96 27.12 6.94 19.97
C VAL A 96 27.71 7.28 21.33
N GLU A 97 28.73 6.56 21.75
CA GLU A 97 29.45 6.75 23.01
C GLU A 97 30.93 6.90 22.74
N ASN A 98 31.61 7.69 23.57
CA ASN A 98 33.06 7.75 23.61
C ASN A 98 33.50 7.33 25.01
N VAL A 99 34.11 6.17 25.16
CA VAL A 99 34.42 5.60 26.48
C VAL A 99 35.85 5.90 26.97
N LYS A 100 36.70 6.46 26.09
CA LYS A 100 38.10 6.77 26.39
C LYS A 100 38.38 8.26 26.27
N GLU A 101 39.41 8.73 25.57
CA GLU A 101 39.81 10.14 25.54
C GLU A 101 39.00 10.98 24.55
N ASP A 102 39.15 12.31 24.59
CA ASP A 102 38.39 13.22 23.72
C ASP A 102 38.56 12.93 22.22
N ALA A 103 37.45 12.83 21.48
CA ALA A 103 37.42 12.53 20.05
C ALA A 103 37.07 13.78 19.22
N PHE A 104 38.00 14.31 18.45
CA PHE A 104 37.81 15.51 17.65
C PHE A 104 37.16 15.21 16.30
N GLU A 105 36.39 16.18 15.80
CA GLU A 105 35.64 16.08 14.54
C GLU A 105 34.89 14.75 14.39
N SER A 106 34.23 14.31 15.47
CA SER A 106 33.52 13.05 15.49
C SER A 106 32.29 13.12 14.60
N GLN A 107 32.15 12.13 13.72
CA GLN A 107 31.08 12.01 12.73
C GLN A 107 30.42 10.64 12.78
N CYS A 108 29.11 10.63 12.59
CA CYS A 108 28.33 9.42 12.35
C CYS A 108 27.95 9.37 10.87
N HIS A 109 28.25 8.24 10.23
CA HIS A 109 28.02 7.97 8.82
C HIS A 109 26.93 6.92 8.68
N ILE A 110 25.94 7.18 7.83
CA ILE A 110 24.85 6.24 7.57
C ILE A 110 24.76 5.98 6.09
N ASN A 111 24.98 4.72 5.70
CA ASN A 111 24.79 4.26 4.34
C ASN A 111 23.33 3.80 4.17
N LEU A 112 22.59 4.51 3.32
CA LEU A 112 21.21 4.17 3.00
C LEU A 112 21.16 3.10 1.90
N PRO A 113 20.24 2.12 2.00
CA PRO A 113 19.99 1.17 0.92
C PRO A 113 19.35 1.86 -0.29
N HIS A 114 19.31 1.16 -1.42
CA HIS A 114 18.75 1.71 -2.66
C HIS A 114 17.26 2.06 -2.48
N GLY A 115 16.84 3.20 -3.06
CA GLY A 115 15.44 3.62 -3.02
C GLY A 115 14.97 4.19 -1.69
N VAL A 116 15.89 4.47 -0.74
CA VAL A 116 15.58 5.11 0.55
C VAL A 116 16.22 6.49 0.62
N ASN A 117 15.40 7.49 0.93
CA ASN A 117 15.82 8.90 0.99
C ASN A 117 15.88 9.40 2.43
N TYR A 118 16.87 10.24 2.71
CA TYR A 118 16.97 10.95 3.99
C TYR A 118 15.92 12.06 4.08
N VAL A 119 15.25 12.17 5.23
CA VAL A 119 14.27 13.24 5.50
C VAL A 119 14.86 14.24 6.47
N LYS A 120 15.22 13.79 7.68
CA LYS A 120 15.77 14.65 8.73
C LYS A 120 16.44 13.83 9.84
N ALA A 121 17.30 14.49 10.60
CA ALA A 121 17.89 13.99 11.82
C ALA A 121 17.47 14.90 12.97
N PHE A 122 17.09 14.31 14.11
CA PHE A 122 16.62 15.07 15.26
C PHE A 122 16.93 14.39 16.58
N VAL A 123 16.99 15.18 17.64
CA VAL A 123 17.07 14.73 19.03
C VAL A 123 15.70 14.95 19.68
N THR A 124 15.15 13.93 20.34
CA THR A 124 13.91 14.04 21.11
C THR A 124 14.25 14.37 22.56
N GLN A 125 13.73 15.48 23.08
CA GLN A 125 13.90 15.86 24.49
C GLN A 125 12.66 15.50 25.32
N ASN A 126 12.90 14.93 26.51
CA ASN A 126 11.88 14.30 27.37
C ASN A 126 10.80 15.25 27.90
N SER A 127 10.97 16.57 27.82
CA SER A 127 10.10 17.53 28.49
C SER A 127 8.94 18.08 27.66
N MET A 128 8.97 18.04 26.32
CA MET A 128 7.95 18.74 25.51
C MET A 128 7.69 18.20 24.10
N SER A 129 8.18 17.01 23.73
CA SER A 129 8.12 16.51 22.33
C SER A 129 8.72 17.46 21.27
N GLN A 130 9.53 18.43 21.71
CA GLN A 130 10.30 19.29 20.81
C GLN A 130 11.45 18.49 20.20
N GLN A 131 11.54 18.53 18.87
CA GLN A 131 12.59 17.90 18.10
C GLN A 131 13.65 18.93 17.76
N LEU A 132 14.85 18.79 18.31
CA LEU A 132 15.99 19.62 17.94
C LEU A 132 16.66 19.03 16.71
N PHE A 133 16.77 19.82 15.63
CA PHE A 133 17.43 19.37 14.40
C PHE A 133 18.92 19.13 14.63
N LEU A 134 19.41 17.97 14.18
CA LEU A 134 20.84 17.66 14.13
C LEU A 134 21.37 18.00 12.73
N PRO A 135 22.41 18.83 12.59
CA PRO A 135 22.97 19.14 11.29
C PRO A 135 23.62 17.88 10.70
N CYS A 136 23.01 17.38 9.63
CA CYS A 136 23.54 16.29 8.83
C CYS A 136 23.48 16.68 7.35
N TYR A 137 24.48 16.25 6.59
CA TYR A 137 24.57 16.50 5.17
C TYR A 137 24.67 15.19 4.40
N GLN A 138 24.14 15.21 3.17
CA GLN A 138 24.16 14.05 2.28
C GLN A 138 25.36 14.17 1.33
N ASN A 139 26.25 13.18 1.38
CA ASN A 139 27.31 13.05 0.39
C ASN A 139 26.79 12.26 -0.81
N LYS A 140 26.68 12.92 -1.97
CA LYS A 140 26.19 12.35 -3.23
C LYS A 140 27.30 11.84 -4.16
N ALA A 141 28.56 11.84 -3.73
CA ALA A 141 29.70 11.45 -4.57
C ALA A 141 29.78 9.92 -4.83
N SER A 142 29.06 9.10 -4.07
CA SER A 142 29.02 7.64 -4.18
C SER A 142 27.68 7.14 -4.74
N GLU A 143 27.68 6.00 -5.45
CA GLU A 143 26.45 5.32 -5.90
C GLU A 143 25.50 4.97 -4.74
N LYS A 144 26.03 4.83 -3.52
CA LYS A 144 25.27 4.69 -2.27
C LYS A 144 25.08 6.06 -1.62
N THR A 145 23.84 6.37 -1.27
CA THR A 145 23.52 7.60 -0.54
C THR A 145 24.07 7.51 0.88
N LYS A 146 25.07 8.35 1.19
CA LYS A 146 25.71 8.41 2.51
C LYS A 146 25.30 9.69 3.24
N ILE A 147 24.79 9.56 4.45
CA ILE A 147 24.45 10.68 5.35
C ILE A 147 25.55 10.82 6.38
N ILE A 148 25.99 12.05 6.62
CA ILE A 148 27.04 12.36 7.59
C ILE A 148 26.48 13.35 8.59
N CYS A 149 26.54 13.00 9.87
CA CYS A 149 26.05 13.79 10.99
C CYS A 149 27.21 14.15 11.92
N ASP A 150 27.33 15.43 12.28
CA ASP A 150 28.36 15.85 13.24
C ASP A 150 27.92 15.53 14.67
N ILE A 151 28.68 14.66 15.35
CA ILE A 151 28.32 14.14 16.67
C ILE A 151 29.10 14.81 17.81
N GLY A 152 30.28 15.37 17.56
CA GLY A 152 30.97 16.18 18.56
C GLY A 152 32.31 16.72 18.08
N ASN A 153 32.74 17.86 18.62
CA ASN A 153 34.04 18.43 18.33
C ASN A 153 34.59 19.29 19.50
N PRO A 154 35.26 18.66 20.48
CA PRO A 154 35.40 17.22 20.64
C PRO A 154 34.10 16.55 21.13
N MET A 155 33.97 15.25 20.87
CA MET A 155 33.08 14.37 21.62
C MET A 155 33.84 13.94 22.88
N ILE A 156 33.39 14.46 24.02
CA ILE A 156 34.12 14.40 25.29
C ILE A 156 34.23 12.94 25.78
N SER A 157 35.33 12.62 26.45
CA SER A 157 35.50 11.38 27.22
C SER A 157 34.28 11.05 28.09
N GLY A 158 33.81 9.80 28.04
CA GLY A 158 32.67 9.29 28.81
C GLY A 158 31.30 9.85 28.40
N SER A 159 31.22 10.64 27.33
CA SER A 159 29.97 11.23 26.85
C SER A 159 29.24 10.33 25.87
N SER A 160 27.92 10.49 25.79
CA SER A 160 27.08 9.83 24.79
C SER A 160 26.16 10.82 24.09
N LYS A 161 25.87 10.53 22.82
CA LYS A 161 24.94 11.32 22.00
C LYS A 161 23.93 10.40 21.36
N SER A 162 22.65 10.65 21.65
CA SER A 162 21.52 9.92 21.09
C SER A 162 20.71 10.80 20.16
N PHE A 163 20.39 10.31 18.98
CA PHE A 163 19.57 11.01 17.99
C PHE A 163 18.83 10.01 17.11
N THR A 164 17.84 10.49 16.36
CA THR A 164 17.05 9.70 15.43
C THR A 164 17.24 10.23 14.02
N ILE A 165 17.45 9.33 13.06
CA ILE A 165 17.37 9.64 11.64
C ILE A 165 16.05 9.11 11.08
N ARG A 166 15.35 9.97 10.35
CA ARG A 166 14.11 9.64 9.64
C ARG A 166 14.40 9.49 8.17
N VAL A 167 13.98 8.37 7.60
CA VAL A 167 14.13 8.06 6.18
C VAL A 167 12.79 7.68 5.55
N ALA A 168 12.68 7.92 4.25
CA ALA A 168 11.50 7.65 3.43
C ALA A 168 11.86 6.68 2.30
N PRO A 169 11.38 5.43 2.36
CA PRO A 169 11.45 4.52 1.22
C PRO A 169 10.55 4.99 0.08
N GLN A 170 11.06 5.00 -1.16
CA GLN A 170 10.33 5.42 -2.36
C GLN A 170 10.51 4.43 -3.51
N ASN A 171 11.72 4.29 -4.06
CA ASN A 171 12.01 3.48 -5.25
C ASN A 171 12.70 2.17 -4.87
N LEU A 172 12.05 1.40 -4.00
CA LEU A 172 12.59 0.14 -3.50
C LEU A 172 12.71 -0.91 -4.60
N ILE A 173 13.75 -1.74 -4.51
CA ILE A 173 13.96 -2.86 -5.42
C ILE A 173 13.00 -4.00 -5.03
N LEU A 174 12.17 -4.44 -5.99
CA LEU A 174 11.10 -5.40 -5.74
C LEU A 174 11.57 -6.82 -5.36
N ASN A 175 12.83 -7.13 -5.62
CA ASN A 175 13.44 -8.43 -5.27
C ASN A 175 14.15 -8.41 -3.92
N GLU A 176 14.21 -7.27 -3.21
CA GLU A 176 14.80 -7.23 -1.87
C GLU A 176 13.80 -7.71 -0.82
N GLU A 177 14.29 -8.47 0.16
CA GLU A 177 13.51 -8.93 1.32
C GLU A 177 13.76 -8.06 2.56
N VAL A 178 14.89 -7.35 2.61
CA VAL A 178 15.34 -6.62 3.80
C VAL A 178 16.06 -5.35 3.38
N LEU A 179 15.71 -4.23 4.02
CA LEU A 179 16.49 -3.00 3.97
C LEU A 179 17.61 -3.08 5.00
N LYS A 180 18.85 -3.01 4.53
CA LYS A 180 20.06 -3.02 5.36
C LYS A 180 20.61 -1.59 5.49
N PHE A 181 20.57 -1.06 6.70
CA PHE A 181 21.21 0.21 7.06
C PHE A 181 22.55 -0.10 7.72
N ASN A 182 23.60 0.56 7.27
CA ASN A 182 24.93 0.48 7.88
C ASN A 182 25.27 1.84 8.51
N ILE A 183 25.53 1.82 9.82
CA ILE A 183 25.89 2.99 10.61
C ILE A 183 27.34 2.81 11.07
N THR A 184 28.21 3.76 10.74
CA THR A 184 29.60 3.79 11.23
C THR A 184 29.93 5.10 11.91
N VAL A 185 30.85 5.09 12.87
CA VAL A 185 31.34 6.29 13.55
C VAL A 185 32.85 6.44 13.37
N THR A 186 33.31 7.69 13.27
CA THR A 186 34.72 8.02 13.02
C THR A 186 35.08 9.35 13.66
N SER A 187 36.34 9.53 14.04
CA SER A 187 36.94 10.82 14.41
C SER A 187 38.16 11.15 13.56
N SER A 188 38.72 12.35 13.70
CA SER A 188 40.03 12.69 13.12
C SER A 188 41.20 12.10 13.91
N ASN A 189 40.99 11.78 15.20
CA ASN A 189 41.93 11.02 16.01
C ASN A 189 42.04 9.57 15.54
N LYS A 190 43.23 8.98 15.73
CA LYS A 190 43.44 7.54 15.55
C LYS A 190 43.01 6.81 16.80
N GLU A 191 42.13 5.84 16.62
CA GLU A 191 41.70 4.90 17.66
C GLU A 191 42.59 3.64 17.67
N ASP A 192 42.58 2.90 18.78
CA ASP A 192 43.23 1.60 18.89
C ASP A 192 42.54 0.57 17.97
N LEU A 193 43.31 -0.11 17.11
CA LEU A 193 42.76 -1.10 16.18
C LEU A 193 41.99 -2.22 16.88
N LEU A 194 42.31 -2.51 18.14
CA LEU A 194 41.63 -3.54 18.93
C LEU A 194 40.23 -3.13 19.41
N THR A 195 39.90 -1.83 19.44
CA THR A 195 38.58 -1.34 19.87
C THR A 195 37.66 -1.04 18.70
N THR A 196 38.18 -0.84 17.48
CA THR A 196 37.39 -0.42 16.31
C THR A 196 36.25 -1.33 15.82
N PHE A 197 36.02 -2.50 16.42
CA PHE A 197 35.01 -3.46 15.97
C PHE A 197 33.57 -3.05 16.29
N ASP A 198 33.35 -2.15 17.25
CA ASP A 198 32.05 -1.62 17.66
C ASP A 198 31.77 -0.19 17.12
N ASN A 199 32.66 0.29 16.25
CA ASN A 199 32.46 1.48 15.42
C ASN A 199 31.45 1.30 14.29
N GLU A 200 30.93 0.08 14.07
CA GLU A 200 29.95 -0.24 13.03
C GLU A 200 28.74 -1.01 13.59
N HIS A 201 27.53 -0.61 13.20
CA HIS A 201 26.30 -1.29 13.56
C HIS A 201 25.34 -1.40 12.38
N TYR A 202 24.65 -2.53 12.26
CA TYR A 202 23.68 -2.79 11.20
C TYR A 202 22.25 -2.81 11.74
N VAL A 203 21.35 -2.12 11.04
CA VAL A 203 19.90 -2.19 11.30
C VAL A 203 19.20 -2.80 10.10
N TYR A 204 18.33 -3.76 10.37
CA TYR A 204 17.59 -4.50 9.36
C TYR A 204 16.10 -4.23 9.50
N VAL A 205 15.43 -3.95 8.38
CA VAL A 205 13.97 -3.81 8.30
C VAL A 205 13.45 -4.78 7.24
N VAL A 206 12.59 -5.70 7.66
CA VAL A 206 12.00 -6.72 6.77
C VAL A 206 10.96 -6.06 5.87
N LEU A 207 11.00 -6.35 4.57
CA LEU A 207 10.03 -5.87 3.60
C LEU A 207 8.82 -6.82 3.55
N ASP A 208 7.63 -6.27 3.33
CA ASP A 208 6.40 -7.03 3.16
C ASP A 208 5.39 -6.34 2.24
N ALA A 209 4.34 -7.04 1.84
CA ALA A 209 3.27 -6.50 1.02
C ALA A 209 1.85 -6.86 1.50
N VAL A 210 0.96 -5.88 1.38
CA VAL A 210 -0.46 -5.99 1.75
C VAL A 210 -1.32 -5.51 0.56
N PRO A 211 -1.56 -6.38 -0.45
CA PRO A 211 -2.47 -6.09 -1.55
C PRO A 211 -3.91 -6.48 -1.15
N GLN A 212 -4.58 -5.60 -0.42
CA GLN A 212 -5.92 -5.86 0.10
C GLN A 212 -6.99 -5.45 -0.92
N LEU A 213 -7.60 -6.44 -1.58
CA LEU A 213 -8.76 -6.19 -2.41
C LEU A 213 -9.98 -5.84 -1.54
N ALA A 214 -10.88 -5.04 -2.09
CA ALA A 214 -12.24 -4.84 -1.65
C ALA A 214 -13.13 -5.05 -2.87
N LEU A 215 -14.13 -5.89 -2.70
CA LEU A 215 -15.16 -6.11 -3.71
C LEU A 215 -16.38 -5.30 -3.29
N ILE A 216 -17.01 -4.61 -4.25
CA ILE A 216 -18.22 -3.83 -4.04
C ILE A 216 -19.20 -4.20 -5.15
N GLY A 217 -20.39 -4.67 -4.76
CA GLY A 217 -21.44 -5.08 -5.70
C GLY A 217 -22.60 -4.09 -5.70
N LYS A 218 -22.86 -3.48 -6.86
CA LYS A 218 -24.00 -2.60 -7.09
C LYS A 218 -24.96 -3.25 -8.08
N GLN A 219 -26.24 -3.02 -7.86
CA GLN A 219 -27.28 -3.42 -8.78
C GLN A 219 -28.15 -2.21 -9.11
N TYR A 220 -28.47 -2.03 -10.38
CA TYR A 220 -29.23 -0.87 -10.83
C TYR A 220 -30.74 -1.02 -10.54
N GLN A 221 -31.27 -2.24 -10.64
CA GLN A 221 -32.67 -2.56 -10.33
C GLN A 221 -32.75 -3.36 -9.02
N GLU A 222 -32.96 -2.69 -7.88
CA GLU A 222 -33.09 -3.36 -6.57
C GLU A 222 -34.35 -4.23 -6.47
N GLN A 223 -35.41 -3.80 -7.16
CA GLN A 223 -36.69 -4.49 -7.25
C GLN A 223 -37.17 -4.47 -8.69
N VAL A 224 -37.71 -5.60 -9.15
CA VAL A 224 -38.43 -5.70 -10.42
C VAL A 224 -39.85 -6.12 -10.10
N ILE A 225 -40.81 -5.31 -10.52
CA ILE A 225 -42.22 -5.65 -10.44
C ILE A 225 -42.61 -6.27 -11.77
N TYR A 226 -43.20 -7.45 -11.69
CA TYR A 226 -43.56 -8.24 -12.83
C TYR A 226 -45.08 -8.36 -12.96
N ASP A 227 -45.62 -7.93 -14.11
CA ASP A 227 -47.02 -8.12 -14.47
C ASP A 227 -47.18 -9.33 -15.39
N SER A 228 -47.87 -10.35 -14.88
CA SER A 228 -48.17 -11.59 -15.62
C SER A 228 -49.04 -11.37 -16.88
N LYS A 229 -49.72 -10.22 -17.01
CA LYS A 229 -50.55 -9.87 -18.16
C LYS A 229 -49.74 -9.37 -19.36
N LEU A 230 -48.56 -8.82 -19.11
CA LEU A 230 -47.65 -8.31 -20.15
C LEU A 230 -46.84 -9.40 -20.82
N VAL A 231 -46.94 -10.65 -20.34
CA VAL A 231 -46.30 -11.80 -20.95
C VAL A 231 -46.97 -12.08 -22.29
N PRO A 232 -46.21 -12.11 -23.39
CA PRO A 232 -46.76 -12.51 -24.67
C PRO A 232 -47.41 -13.90 -24.53
N LYS A 233 -48.74 -13.96 -24.62
CA LYS A 233 -49.52 -15.22 -24.65
C LYS A 233 -49.34 -15.99 -25.96
N THR A 234 -48.39 -15.57 -26.79
CA THR A 234 -48.24 -16.04 -28.15
C THR A 234 -47.62 -17.44 -28.18
N ASN A 235 -48.26 -18.34 -28.92
CA ASN A 235 -47.73 -19.65 -29.31
C ASN A 235 -46.54 -19.56 -30.30
N LYS A 236 -45.91 -18.37 -30.45
CA LYS A 236 -44.69 -18.24 -31.25
C LYS A 236 -43.58 -18.97 -30.51
N HIS A 237 -43.11 -20.07 -31.08
CA HIS A 237 -42.02 -20.87 -30.53
C HIS A 237 -40.63 -20.20 -30.65
N THR A 238 -40.56 -18.99 -31.21
CA THR A 238 -39.31 -18.29 -31.53
C THR A 238 -39.24 -16.94 -30.82
N TYR A 239 -38.25 -16.77 -29.95
CA TYR A 239 -37.85 -15.49 -29.37
C TYR A 239 -36.91 -14.81 -30.38
N GLU A 240 -37.18 -13.57 -30.77
CA GLU A 240 -36.42 -12.84 -31.79
C GLU A 240 -35.67 -11.64 -31.20
N THR A 241 -36.26 -11.00 -30.20
CA THR A 241 -35.76 -9.78 -29.55
C THR A 241 -35.54 -10.00 -28.06
N GLU A 242 -34.70 -9.16 -27.46
CA GLU A 242 -34.47 -9.20 -26.01
C GLU A 242 -35.71 -8.88 -25.15
N PHE A 243 -36.72 -8.21 -25.71
CA PHE A 243 -37.97 -7.90 -25.01
C PHE A 243 -38.92 -9.11 -24.96
N ASP A 244 -38.77 -10.06 -25.89
CA ASP A 244 -39.58 -11.28 -25.92
C ASP A 244 -39.31 -12.18 -24.70
N ILE A 245 -38.13 -12.03 -24.09
CA ILE A 245 -37.72 -12.86 -22.94
C ILE A 245 -37.99 -12.19 -21.60
N GLY A 246 -37.85 -10.86 -21.47
CA GLY A 246 -38.24 -10.13 -20.27
C GLY A 246 -37.46 -8.86 -19.92
N PRO A 247 -37.64 -8.34 -18.69
CA PRO A 247 -37.02 -7.09 -18.25
C PRO A 247 -35.50 -7.22 -18.08
N GLU A 248 -34.81 -6.09 -18.22
CA GLU A 248 -33.37 -5.99 -18.05
C GLU A 248 -32.97 -5.90 -16.57
N ILE A 249 -31.89 -6.60 -16.22
CA ILE A 249 -31.21 -6.47 -14.94
C ILE A 249 -29.73 -6.24 -15.20
N MET A 250 -29.18 -5.20 -14.56
CA MET A 250 -27.75 -4.91 -14.62
C MET A 250 -27.08 -5.06 -13.27
N HIS A 251 -26.01 -5.87 -13.24
CA HIS A 251 -25.13 -6.01 -12.08
C HIS A 251 -23.79 -5.37 -12.37
N GLU A 252 -23.29 -4.59 -11.42
CA GLU A 252 -22.00 -3.92 -11.49
C GLU A 252 -21.13 -4.34 -10.32
N TYR A 253 -19.88 -4.67 -10.61
CA TYR A 253 -18.89 -5.10 -9.63
C TYR A 253 -17.68 -4.18 -9.72
N LYS A 254 -17.37 -3.49 -8.63
CA LYS A 254 -16.16 -2.70 -8.48
C LYS A 254 -15.16 -3.46 -7.61
N ILE A 255 -13.96 -3.63 -8.15
CA ILE A 255 -12.83 -4.25 -7.45
C ILE A 255 -11.83 -3.13 -7.16
N LEU A 256 -11.56 -2.86 -5.90
CA LEU A 256 -10.69 -1.80 -5.42
C LEU A 256 -9.52 -2.41 -4.66
N ASN A 257 -8.29 -1.95 -4.87
CA ASN A 257 -7.18 -2.27 -3.97
C ASN A 257 -7.13 -1.25 -2.83
N LYS A 258 -7.67 -1.60 -1.65
CA LYS A 258 -7.57 -0.78 -0.42
C LYS A 258 -6.22 -0.93 0.27
N GLY A 259 -5.42 -1.91 -0.12
CA GLY A 259 -4.11 -2.14 0.47
C GLY A 259 -3.05 -1.19 -0.10
N PRO A 260 -2.00 -0.88 0.68
CA PRO A 260 -0.90 -0.03 0.21
C PRO A 260 -0.08 -0.69 -0.90
N SER A 261 -0.07 -2.01 -1.00
CA SER A 261 0.81 -2.73 -1.93
C SER A 261 0.11 -3.06 -3.24
N LYS A 262 0.86 -2.90 -4.33
CA LYS A 262 0.42 -3.30 -5.68
C LYS A 262 0.47 -4.82 -5.83
N PHE A 263 -0.48 -5.38 -6.56
CA PHE A 263 -0.39 -6.75 -7.05
C PHE A 263 -0.18 -6.80 -8.57
N SER A 264 0.28 -7.94 -9.08
CA SER A 264 0.55 -8.15 -10.52
C SER A 264 -0.61 -8.83 -11.22
N LEU A 265 -1.23 -9.82 -10.58
CA LEU A 265 -2.36 -10.56 -11.12
C LEU A 265 -3.40 -10.85 -10.03
N GLY A 266 -4.66 -10.61 -10.36
CA GLY A 266 -5.81 -11.01 -9.57
C GLY A 266 -6.81 -11.76 -10.44
N GLU A 267 -7.66 -12.55 -9.80
CA GLU A 267 -8.75 -13.26 -10.47
C GLU A 267 -10.07 -12.96 -9.75
N ILE A 268 -11.13 -12.82 -10.53
CA ILE A 268 -12.51 -12.74 -10.04
C ILE A 268 -13.38 -13.77 -10.78
N ILE A 269 -14.19 -14.50 -10.02
CA ILE A 269 -15.22 -15.37 -10.57
C ILE A 269 -16.57 -14.84 -10.12
N ILE A 270 -17.43 -14.53 -11.08
CA ILE A 270 -18.83 -14.17 -10.84
C ILE A 270 -19.69 -15.36 -11.24
N THR A 271 -20.57 -15.79 -10.34
CA THR A 271 -21.51 -16.90 -10.55
C THR A 271 -22.94 -16.42 -10.38
N TRP A 272 -23.83 -16.97 -11.20
CA TRP A 272 -25.25 -16.70 -11.15
C TRP A 272 -26.04 -17.93 -11.55
N GLN A 273 -27.32 -17.93 -11.17
CA GLN A 273 -28.25 -18.99 -11.54
C GLN A 273 -28.82 -18.70 -12.93
N ASN A 274 -28.38 -19.44 -13.96
CA ASN A 274 -28.90 -19.25 -15.33
C ASN A 274 -30.19 -20.04 -15.56
N GLN A 275 -30.44 -21.10 -14.78
CA GLN A 275 -31.65 -21.92 -14.85
C GLN A 275 -32.23 -22.21 -13.46
N ILE A 276 -33.54 -22.37 -13.38
CA ILE A 276 -34.24 -22.83 -12.18
C ILE A 276 -34.90 -24.18 -12.45
N LYS A 277 -35.07 -24.97 -11.39
CA LYS A 277 -35.79 -26.23 -11.43
C LYS A 277 -37.25 -25.99 -11.05
N ILE A 278 -38.16 -26.34 -11.95
CA ILE A 278 -39.61 -26.33 -11.71
C ILE A 278 -40.12 -27.76 -11.90
N GLY A 279 -40.44 -28.43 -10.79
CA GLY A 279 -40.75 -29.86 -10.77
C GLY A 279 -39.57 -30.70 -11.30
N ALA A 280 -39.80 -31.47 -12.38
CA ALA A 280 -38.79 -32.30 -13.02
C ALA A 280 -38.04 -31.63 -14.18
N LYS A 281 -38.35 -30.37 -14.53
CA LYS A 281 -37.79 -29.66 -15.69
C LYS A 281 -36.86 -28.52 -15.25
N SER A 282 -35.84 -28.24 -16.08
CA SER A 282 -34.98 -27.06 -15.96
C SER A 282 -35.47 -25.98 -16.92
N GLU A 283 -35.63 -24.76 -16.43
CA GLU A 283 -36.07 -23.62 -17.23
C GLU A 283 -35.09 -22.44 -17.10
N ASN A 284 -35.01 -21.61 -18.14
CA ASN A 284 -34.16 -20.43 -18.16
C ASN A 284 -34.61 -19.42 -17.08
N PHE A 285 -33.65 -18.70 -16.51
CA PHE A 285 -33.91 -17.75 -15.42
C PHE A 285 -33.20 -16.41 -15.66
N LEU A 286 -31.90 -16.32 -15.38
CA LEU A 286 -31.07 -15.16 -15.74
C LEU A 286 -30.32 -15.42 -17.04
N TYR A 287 -30.70 -14.69 -18.07
CA TYR A 287 -30.12 -14.82 -19.40
C TYR A 287 -29.07 -13.73 -19.64
N LEU A 288 -27.82 -14.11 -19.88
CA LEU A 288 -26.72 -13.15 -20.14
C LEU A 288 -26.78 -12.67 -21.59
N MET A 289 -26.92 -11.35 -21.79
CA MET A 289 -27.10 -10.75 -23.13
C MET A 289 -25.79 -10.44 -23.85
N ASP A 290 -24.76 -10.08 -23.09
CA ASP A 290 -23.56 -9.43 -23.60
C ASP A 290 -22.32 -9.99 -22.90
N MET A 291 -21.20 -9.94 -23.61
CA MET A 291 -19.89 -10.04 -22.96
C MET A 291 -19.80 -8.93 -21.91
N PRO A 292 -19.25 -9.19 -20.71
CA PRO A 292 -19.24 -8.19 -19.66
C PRO A 292 -18.51 -6.94 -20.12
N TYR A 293 -19.12 -5.80 -19.87
CA TYR A 293 -18.41 -4.53 -20.03
C TYR A 293 -17.38 -4.41 -18.91
N THR A 294 -16.16 -4.03 -19.27
CA THR A 294 -15.02 -3.94 -18.34
C THR A 294 -14.38 -2.56 -18.43
N GLU A 295 -14.07 -1.98 -17.27
CA GLU A 295 -13.33 -0.72 -17.15
C GLU A 295 -12.09 -0.93 -16.25
N GLY A 296 -10.97 -0.32 -16.63
CA GLY A 296 -9.68 -0.50 -15.95
C GLY A 296 -8.91 -1.75 -16.42
N PRO A 297 -7.89 -2.20 -15.67
CA PRO A 297 -7.00 -3.28 -16.07
C PRO A 297 -7.62 -4.67 -15.83
N ILE A 298 -8.81 -4.92 -16.39
CA ILE A 298 -9.53 -6.18 -16.23
C ILE A 298 -10.02 -6.72 -17.57
N LYS A 299 -9.93 -8.03 -17.75
CA LYS A 299 -10.43 -8.73 -18.92
C LYS A 299 -11.20 -9.97 -18.49
N CYS A 300 -12.46 -10.06 -18.93
CA CYS A 300 -13.27 -11.25 -18.74
C CYS A 300 -13.12 -12.20 -19.92
N ASN A 301 -13.23 -13.51 -19.67
CA ASN A 301 -13.39 -14.51 -20.71
C ASN A 301 -14.66 -15.32 -20.43
N ALA A 302 -15.44 -15.57 -21.47
CA ALA A 302 -16.67 -16.33 -21.40
C ALA A 302 -16.76 -17.24 -22.62
N GLU A 303 -17.34 -18.43 -22.43
CA GLU A 303 -17.58 -19.34 -23.55
C GLU A 303 -18.74 -18.83 -24.40
N ASN A 304 -18.66 -18.98 -25.73
CA ASN A 304 -19.65 -18.41 -26.65
C ASN A 304 -21.07 -18.91 -26.41
N TYR A 305 -21.24 -20.14 -25.93
CA TYR A 305 -22.56 -20.70 -25.62
C TYR A 305 -23.23 -20.02 -24.41
N LEU A 306 -22.47 -19.30 -23.59
CA LEU A 306 -22.99 -18.65 -22.39
C LEU A 306 -23.63 -17.30 -22.70
N ILE A 307 -23.15 -16.60 -23.73
CA ILE A 307 -23.56 -15.25 -24.07
C ILE A 307 -24.58 -15.31 -25.19
N ASN A 308 -25.78 -14.83 -24.90
CA ASN A 308 -26.88 -14.74 -25.86
C ASN A 308 -27.01 -15.97 -26.79
N PRO A 309 -27.12 -17.21 -26.26
CA PRO A 309 -27.14 -18.43 -27.10
C PRO A 309 -28.28 -18.49 -28.12
N LEU A 310 -29.39 -17.78 -27.87
CA LEU A 310 -30.53 -17.68 -28.79
C LEU A 310 -30.35 -16.59 -29.86
N ASN A 311 -29.21 -15.89 -29.86
CA ASN A 311 -28.89 -14.81 -30.77
C ASN A 311 -30.01 -13.75 -30.88
N LEU A 312 -30.58 -13.39 -29.73
CA LEU A 312 -31.64 -12.39 -29.65
C LEU A 312 -31.12 -11.04 -30.13
N THR A 313 -31.93 -10.38 -30.95
CA THR A 313 -31.62 -9.04 -31.43
C THR A 313 -31.69 -8.02 -30.29
N LYS A 314 -30.62 -7.24 -30.14
CA LYS A 314 -30.52 -6.11 -29.22
C LYS A 314 -31.04 -4.89 -29.96
N LEU A 315 -32.00 -4.18 -29.38
CA LEU A 315 -32.48 -2.94 -30.00
C LEU A 315 -31.56 -1.78 -29.58
N SER A 316 -31.12 -0.95 -30.54
CA SER A 316 -30.35 0.25 -30.26
C SER A 316 -31.24 1.35 -29.64
N ASP A 317 -30.63 2.25 -28.87
CA ASP A 317 -31.29 3.35 -28.16
C ASP A 317 -32.19 4.22 -29.06
N ASP A 318 -31.92 4.28 -30.37
CA ASP A 318 -32.70 5.06 -31.36
C ASP A 318 -34.12 4.53 -31.64
N LYS A 319 -34.45 3.30 -31.23
CA LYS A 319 -35.82 2.74 -31.35
C LYS A 319 -36.70 2.96 -30.12
N ILE A 320 -36.20 3.66 -29.09
CA ILE A 320 -36.99 4.14 -27.95
C ILE A 320 -37.80 5.39 -28.37
N LYS A 321 -38.60 5.28 -29.42
CA LYS A 321 -39.55 6.35 -29.84
C LYS A 321 -40.96 6.12 -29.29
N ASN A 322 -41.19 5.01 -28.59
CA ASN A 322 -42.45 4.77 -27.87
C ASN A 322 -42.22 3.86 -26.64
N PRO A 323 -41.73 4.41 -25.52
CA PRO A 323 -41.43 3.64 -24.31
C PRO A 323 -42.65 2.91 -23.75
N ASP A 324 -43.84 3.51 -23.76
CA ASP A 324 -45.03 2.97 -23.07
C ASP A 324 -45.53 1.61 -23.57
N LYS A 325 -45.03 1.11 -24.70
CA LYS A 325 -45.41 -0.20 -25.27
C LYS A 325 -44.57 -1.38 -24.74
N TYR A 326 -43.43 -1.12 -24.11
CA TYR A 326 -42.44 -2.14 -23.74
C TYR A 326 -41.93 -2.05 -22.30
N TYR A 327 -42.49 -1.14 -21.50
CA TYR A 327 -42.07 -0.95 -20.11
C TYR A 327 -42.84 -1.88 -19.19
N PHE A 328 -42.12 -2.86 -18.63
CA PHE A 328 -42.28 -3.17 -17.21
C PHE A 328 -41.85 -1.91 -16.47
N GLU A 329 -42.74 -1.22 -15.75
CA GLU A 329 -42.29 -0.08 -14.95
C GLU A 329 -41.38 -0.61 -13.82
N PRO A 330 -40.08 -0.28 -13.78
CA PRO A 330 -39.40 -0.25 -12.50
C PRO A 330 -40.03 0.91 -11.74
N LYS A 331 -41.12 0.67 -11.00
CA LYS A 331 -41.66 1.68 -10.09
C LYS A 331 -40.50 2.07 -9.17
N LYS A 332 -39.94 3.27 -9.33
CA LYS A 332 -39.14 3.90 -8.28
C LYS A 332 -40.08 4.02 -7.11
N VAL A 333 -39.98 3.10 -6.14
CA VAL A 333 -40.80 3.16 -4.94
C VAL A 333 -40.50 4.49 -4.27
N LYS A 334 -41.43 5.44 -4.37
CA LYS A 334 -41.44 6.65 -3.55
C LYS A 334 -41.78 6.18 -2.14
N ARG A 335 -40.73 5.94 -1.33
CA ARG A 335 -40.68 5.39 0.04
C ARG A 335 -40.43 3.88 0.10
N SER A 336 -39.16 3.53 0.27
CA SER A 336 -38.77 2.30 0.93
C SER A 336 -39.58 2.11 2.22
N ILE A 337 -40.45 1.10 2.29
CA ILE A 337 -41.00 0.64 3.57
C ILE A 337 -39.91 -0.12 4.37
N PHE A 338 -38.77 -0.43 3.74
CA PHE A 338 -37.56 -0.92 4.40
C PHE A 338 -36.33 -0.25 3.80
N SER A 339 -35.69 0.63 4.59
CA SER A 339 -34.45 1.30 4.26
C SER A 339 -33.31 0.29 4.21
N ASP A 340 -32.71 0.08 3.04
CA ASP A 340 -31.29 -0.25 2.92
C ASP A 340 -30.81 0.17 1.54
N SER A 341 -30.12 1.30 1.49
CA SER A 341 -29.59 1.90 0.27
C SER A 341 -28.38 1.11 -0.26
N GLY A 342 -28.58 0.41 -1.39
CA GLY A 342 -27.73 0.42 -2.59
C GLY A 342 -26.31 -0.18 -2.58
N ASP A 343 -25.48 0.07 -1.56
CA ASP A 343 -24.03 -0.18 -1.62
C ASP A 343 -23.60 -1.25 -0.61
N PHE A 344 -23.01 -2.34 -1.12
CA PHE A 344 -22.59 -3.48 -0.29
C PHE A 344 -21.10 -3.71 -0.47
N SER A 345 -20.36 -3.63 0.63
CA SER A 345 -18.91 -3.86 0.67
C SER A 345 -18.59 -5.00 1.63
N ALA A 346 -17.76 -5.94 1.19
CA ALA A 346 -17.11 -6.87 2.11
C ALA A 346 -15.84 -6.17 2.63
N ASN A 347 -15.82 -5.77 3.91
CA ASN A 347 -14.61 -5.32 4.60
C ASN A 347 -14.08 -6.46 5.48
N PHE A 348 -12.76 -6.60 5.52
CA PHE A 348 -12.01 -7.68 6.20
C PHE A 348 -12.01 -7.61 7.75
N LEU A 349 -13.12 -7.27 8.39
CA LEU A 349 -13.18 -7.28 9.86
C LEU A 349 -14.41 -8.03 10.34
N GLY A 350 -14.15 -9.21 10.90
CA GLY A 350 -15.00 -9.84 11.90
C GLY A 350 -16.28 -10.49 11.38
N LEU A 351 -16.42 -11.76 11.71
CA LEU A 351 -17.70 -12.47 11.79
C LEU A 351 -18.80 -11.55 12.34
N LEU A 352 -19.77 -11.17 11.52
CA LEU A 352 -21.08 -10.78 12.00
C LEU A 352 -22.03 -11.95 11.76
N PRO A 353 -22.83 -12.35 12.77
CA PRO A 353 -23.74 -13.48 12.64
C PRO A 353 -24.80 -13.15 11.59
N SER A 354 -25.22 -14.19 10.88
CA SER A 354 -26.48 -14.23 10.14
C SER A 354 -27.62 -13.67 10.99
N GLU A 355 -28.06 -12.45 10.71
CA GLU A 355 -29.31 -11.93 11.26
C GLU A 355 -30.46 -12.74 10.66
N PHE A 356 -31.04 -13.59 11.50
CA PHE A 356 -32.35 -14.22 11.28
C PHE A 356 -33.41 -13.12 11.26
N TYR A 357 -33.80 -12.65 10.08
CA TYR A 357 -35.03 -11.87 9.93
C TYR A 357 -36.22 -12.82 9.91
N MET A 358 -36.85 -13.01 11.08
CA MET A 358 -38.19 -13.53 11.17
C MET A 358 -39.18 -12.54 10.54
N ASN A 359 -39.98 -13.01 9.58
CA ASN A 359 -41.10 -12.28 9.01
C ASN A 359 -42.29 -12.30 10.01
N PRO A 360 -42.90 -11.17 10.39
CA PRO A 360 -44.01 -11.14 11.36
C PRO A 360 -45.38 -11.54 10.80
N TYR A 361 -45.51 -11.85 9.52
CA TYR A 361 -46.77 -12.33 8.95
C TYR A 361 -46.63 -13.77 8.48
N GLY A 362 -46.94 -14.68 9.40
CA GLY A 362 -47.12 -16.09 9.12
C GLY A 362 -48.31 -16.28 8.18
N ASN A 363 -48.02 -16.68 6.95
CA ASN A 363 -48.79 -17.68 6.22
C ASN A 363 -47.83 -18.41 5.29
N ARG A 364 -47.53 -19.65 5.65
CA ARG A 364 -46.76 -20.59 4.82
C ARG A 364 -47.60 -20.92 3.58
N PHE A 365 -47.22 -20.37 2.44
CA PHE A 365 -47.41 -21.02 1.15
C PHE A 365 -46.02 -21.34 0.63
N PHE A 366 -45.46 -22.47 1.06
CA PHE A 366 -44.34 -23.08 0.35
C PHE A 366 -44.98 -24.01 -0.69
N ASP A 367 -45.05 -23.58 -1.94
CA ASP A 367 -45.24 -24.54 -3.02
C ASP A 367 -43.93 -25.33 -3.17
N SER A 368 -44.01 -26.64 -2.99
CA SER A 368 -42.88 -27.56 -2.85
C SER A 368 -42.14 -27.87 -4.17
N ASN A 369 -42.32 -27.07 -5.21
CA ASN A 369 -41.94 -27.42 -6.58
C ASN A 369 -40.80 -26.58 -7.19
N ILE A 370 -40.26 -25.57 -6.48
CA ILE A 370 -39.16 -24.72 -6.97
C ILE A 370 -37.93 -24.80 -6.07
N GLU A 371 -36.78 -25.05 -6.70
CA GLU A 371 -35.49 -25.15 -6.03
C GLU A 371 -34.56 -24.03 -6.52
N MET A 372 -34.35 -23.01 -5.68
CA MET A 372 -33.35 -21.96 -5.90
C MET A 372 -31.98 -22.46 -5.44
N ILE A 373 -30.97 -22.40 -6.30
CA ILE A 373 -29.65 -22.99 -6.04
C ILE A 373 -28.67 -21.86 -5.69
N ASP A 374 -28.02 -21.96 -4.52
CA ASP A 374 -26.92 -21.04 -4.18
C ASP A 374 -25.65 -21.41 -4.95
N CYS A 375 -25.42 -20.73 -6.06
CA CYS A 375 -24.24 -20.91 -6.90
C CYS A 375 -22.91 -20.52 -6.21
N ALA A 376 -22.94 -19.92 -5.00
CA ALA A 376 -21.73 -19.58 -4.24
C ALA A 376 -20.98 -20.83 -3.75
N SER A 377 -21.73 -21.86 -3.36
CA SER A 377 -21.19 -23.10 -2.78
C SER A 377 -20.33 -23.90 -3.77
N GLY A 378 -20.38 -23.54 -5.06
CA GLY A 378 -19.56 -24.12 -6.11
C GLY A 378 -18.19 -23.48 -6.31
N ILE A 379 -17.79 -22.41 -5.60
CA ILE A 379 -16.47 -21.78 -5.77
C ILE A 379 -15.53 -22.21 -4.63
N VAL A 380 -14.37 -22.77 -4.97
CA VAL A 380 -13.30 -23.07 -3.99
C VAL A 380 -11.96 -22.53 -4.42
N ASN A 381 -11.12 -22.25 -3.43
CA ASN A 381 -9.70 -22.00 -3.63
C ASN A 381 -8.92 -23.31 -3.54
N THR A 382 -8.20 -23.66 -4.59
CA THR A 382 -7.48 -24.95 -4.70
C THR A 382 -6.37 -25.13 -3.68
N ASN A 383 -5.93 -24.06 -2.99
CA ASN A 383 -4.87 -24.14 -1.98
C ASN A 383 -5.35 -24.60 -0.59
N GLN A 384 -6.64 -24.88 -0.41
CA GLN A 384 -7.19 -25.48 0.82
C GLN A 384 -7.10 -27.01 0.85
N VAL A 385 -6.75 -27.66 -0.27
CA VAL A 385 -6.71 -29.13 -0.39
C VAL A 385 -5.29 -29.59 -0.69
N HIS A 386 -4.40 -29.52 0.31
CA HIS A 386 -3.36 -30.51 0.60
C HIS A 386 -2.37 -29.93 1.61
N LYS A 387 -2.33 -30.54 2.81
CA LYS A 387 -1.23 -30.38 3.75
C LYS A 387 0.02 -31.07 3.17
N ASN A 388 1.15 -30.40 3.37
CA ASN A 388 2.53 -30.86 3.32
C ASN A 388 3.32 -30.60 2.02
N HIS A 389 4.44 -29.91 2.23
CA HIS A 389 5.61 -29.68 1.37
C HIS A 389 5.60 -28.50 0.38
N LYS A 390 6.34 -27.45 0.81
CA LYS A 390 7.16 -26.49 0.04
C LYS A 390 6.93 -26.51 -1.48
N SER A 391 5.99 -25.70 -1.94
CA SER A 391 6.09 -24.99 -3.21
C SER A 391 5.13 -23.80 -3.19
N PHE A 392 5.57 -22.67 -3.73
CA PHE A 392 4.76 -21.47 -3.89
C PHE A 392 3.74 -21.71 -5.01
N SER A 393 2.64 -22.41 -4.71
CA SER A 393 1.57 -22.63 -5.69
C SER A 393 0.71 -21.38 -5.77
N SER A 394 0.53 -20.82 -6.97
CA SER A 394 -0.35 -19.69 -7.23
C SER A 394 -1.77 -20.00 -6.74
N ASN A 395 -2.33 -19.17 -5.87
CA ASN A 395 -3.74 -19.24 -5.48
C ASN A 395 -4.60 -19.13 -6.73
N LYS A 396 -5.42 -20.14 -7.02
CA LYS A 396 -6.31 -20.12 -8.19
C LYS A 396 -7.73 -20.42 -7.74
N LEU A 397 -8.68 -19.61 -8.22
CA LEU A 397 -10.09 -19.90 -8.01
C LEU A 397 -10.53 -20.97 -9.02
N LYS A 398 -11.27 -21.97 -8.53
CA LYS A 398 -11.85 -23.00 -9.39
C LYS A 398 -13.31 -23.23 -9.02
N MET A 399 -14.13 -23.38 -10.05
CA MET A 399 -15.49 -23.89 -9.90
C MET A 399 -15.45 -25.40 -9.64
N ILE A 400 -16.21 -25.85 -8.63
CA ILE A 400 -16.52 -27.24 -8.38
C ILE A 400 -17.51 -27.70 -9.45
N ASN A 401 -17.08 -28.66 -10.25
CA ASN A 401 -17.88 -29.21 -11.35
C ASN A 401 -18.65 -30.44 -10.85
N THR A 402 -19.59 -30.25 -9.93
CA THR A 402 -20.59 -31.30 -9.63
C THR A 402 -21.72 -31.20 -10.64
N GLU A 403 -22.30 -32.33 -11.03
CA GLU A 403 -23.43 -32.40 -11.98
C GLU A 403 -24.63 -31.49 -11.59
N LEU A 404 -24.82 -31.24 -10.30
CA LEU A 404 -25.88 -30.36 -9.79
C LEU A 404 -25.59 -28.88 -10.06
N TYR A 405 -24.39 -28.38 -9.71
CA TYR A 405 -24.00 -26.98 -9.98
C TYR A 405 -23.82 -26.68 -11.47
N SER A 406 -23.25 -27.61 -12.24
CA SER A 406 -22.99 -27.40 -13.67
C SER A 406 -24.27 -27.27 -14.51
N ARG A 407 -25.42 -27.72 -13.99
CA ARG A 407 -26.69 -27.71 -14.73
C ARG A 407 -27.50 -26.42 -14.59
N TYR A 408 -27.37 -25.71 -13.46
CA TYR A 408 -28.24 -24.56 -13.14
C TYR A 408 -27.48 -23.25 -12.87
N CYS A 409 -26.16 -23.34 -12.72
CA CYS A 409 -25.31 -22.19 -12.47
C CYS A 409 -24.42 -21.92 -13.69
N SER A 410 -24.17 -20.65 -13.93
CA SER A 410 -23.17 -20.18 -14.87
C SER A 410 -22.14 -19.33 -14.15
N SER A 411 -20.95 -19.26 -14.74
CA SER A 411 -19.84 -18.49 -14.20
C SER A 411 -19.09 -17.76 -15.28
N ILE A 412 -18.52 -16.61 -14.91
CA ILE A 412 -17.56 -15.89 -15.74
C ILE A 412 -16.31 -15.61 -14.94
N GLN A 413 -15.15 -15.87 -15.56
CA GLN A 413 -13.85 -15.63 -14.96
C GLN A 413 -13.22 -14.41 -15.61
N CYS A 414 -12.75 -13.48 -14.78
CA CYS A 414 -12.02 -12.31 -15.22
C CYS A 414 -10.64 -12.23 -14.56
N LYS A 415 -9.67 -11.75 -15.32
CA LYS A 415 -8.29 -11.53 -14.86
C LYS A 415 -8.04 -10.04 -14.71
N ILE A 416 -7.48 -9.67 -13.57
CA ILE A 416 -7.13 -8.29 -13.21
C ILE A 416 -5.61 -8.16 -13.36
N ASN A 417 -5.17 -7.33 -14.30
CA ASN A 417 -3.76 -7.09 -14.62
C ASN A 417 -3.16 -6.00 -13.71
N GLY A 418 -3.16 -6.28 -12.42
CA GLY A 418 -2.56 -5.44 -11.38
C GLY A 418 -3.32 -4.15 -11.07
N LEU A 419 -3.47 -3.85 -9.78
CA LEU A 419 -3.96 -2.57 -9.30
C LEU A 419 -2.96 -2.03 -8.26
N SER A 420 -2.57 -0.77 -8.42
CA SER A 420 -1.85 0.00 -7.39
C SER A 420 -2.78 0.32 -6.22
N ALA A 421 -2.27 0.92 -5.14
CA ALA A 421 -3.10 1.39 -4.04
C ALA A 421 -4.20 2.35 -4.54
N ASP A 422 -5.41 2.16 -4.06
CA ASP A 422 -6.62 2.93 -4.38
C ASP A 422 -7.09 2.88 -5.85
N GLU A 423 -6.41 2.12 -6.72
CA GLU A 423 -6.88 1.86 -8.06
C GLU A 423 -8.03 0.83 -8.06
N SER A 424 -8.94 0.96 -9.03
CA SER A 424 -10.07 0.06 -9.18
C SER A 424 -10.29 -0.40 -10.61
N ALA A 425 -10.92 -1.57 -10.75
CA ALA A 425 -11.47 -2.07 -11.99
C ALA A 425 -12.97 -2.33 -11.82
N MET A 426 -13.74 -2.24 -12.91
CA MET A 426 -15.18 -2.46 -12.88
C MET A 426 -15.62 -3.47 -13.92
N ILE A 427 -16.65 -4.24 -13.59
CA ILE A 427 -17.34 -5.19 -14.47
C ILE A 427 -18.83 -4.87 -14.44
N ARG A 428 -19.48 -4.78 -15.59
CA ARG A 428 -20.94 -4.70 -15.71
C ARG A 428 -21.47 -5.88 -16.51
N LEU A 429 -22.41 -6.61 -15.91
CA LEU A 429 -23.12 -7.72 -16.51
C LEU A 429 -24.55 -7.30 -16.81
N ARG A 430 -24.98 -7.54 -18.05
CA ARG A 430 -26.33 -7.24 -18.54
C ARG A 430 -27.12 -8.53 -18.72
N PHE A 431 -28.13 -8.70 -17.89
CA PHE A 431 -29.02 -9.84 -17.90
C PHE A 431 -30.41 -9.45 -18.38
N ARG A 432 -31.16 -10.44 -18.84
CA ARG A 432 -32.61 -10.39 -19.00
C ARG A 432 -33.22 -11.48 -18.13
N LEU A 433 -34.29 -11.14 -17.42
CA LEU A 433 -35.08 -12.14 -16.71
C LEU A 433 -35.96 -12.91 -17.68
N TRP A 434 -36.08 -14.21 -17.45
CA TRP A 434 -36.94 -15.06 -18.25
C TRP A 434 -38.39 -15.02 -17.77
N SER A 435 -39.13 -14.03 -18.25
CA SER A 435 -40.54 -13.77 -17.95
C SER A 435 -41.42 -15.01 -18.04
N LYS A 436 -41.27 -15.81 -19.10
CA LYS A 436 -42.10 -17.02 -19.30
C LYS A 436 -41.96 -18.04 -18.17
N THR A 437 -40.79 -18.12 -17.56
CA THR A 437 -40.50 -19.06 -16.46
C THR A 437 -41.05 -18.51 -15.16
N LEU A 438 -40.87 -17.22 -14.92
CA LEU A 438 -41.46 -16.48 -13.81
C LEU A 438 -43.00 -16.54 -13.79
N ALA A 439 -43.64 -16.43 -14.97
CA ALA A 439 -45.10 -16.45 -15.08
C ALA A 439 -45.75 -17.81 -14.77
N LYS A 440 -45.00 -18.92 -14.90
CA LYS A 440 -45.53 -20.26 -14.65
C LYS A 440 -45.73 -20.55 -13.17
N ASN A 441 -44.89 -19.96 -12.32
CA ASN A 441 -45.07 -20.02 -10.88
C ASN A 441 -44.80 -18.63 -10.32
N PRO A 442 -45.85 -17.85 -10.12
CA PRO A 442 -45.66 -16.45 -9.84
C PRO A 442 -45.55 -16.36 -8.28
N GLU A 443 -44.31 -16.24 -7.80
CA GLU A 443 -43.91 -16.16 -6.39
C GLU A 443 -42.88 -15.04 -6.21
N ILE A 444 -42.54 -14.65 -4.98
CA ILE A 444 -41.46 -13.69 -4.75
C ILE A 444 -40.10 -14.38 -4.94
N TYR A 445 -39.33 -13.97 -5.95
CA TYR A 445 -38.00 -14.55 -6.21
C TYR A 445 -36.89 -13.64 -5.71
N ASN A 446 -35.89 -14.29 -5.10
CA ASN A 446 -34.68 -13.68 -4.58
C ASN A 446 -33.51 -14.09 -5.48
N ILE A 447 -33.17 -13.27 -6.49
CA ILE A 447 -32.14 -13.64 -7.47
C ILE A 447 -30.77 -13.53 -6.80
N LYS A 448 -29.94 -14.58 -6.75
CA LYS A 448 -28.58 -14.48 -6.18
C LYS A 448 -27.52 -14.42 -7.26
N THR A 449 -26.62 -13.45 -7.15
CA THR A 449 -25.33 -13.48 -7.85
C THR A 449 -24.20 -13.33 -6.86
N ASN A 450 -23.18 -14.16 -7.04
CA ASN A 450 -22.06 -14.24 -6.13
C ASN A 450 -20.78 -13.90 -6.87
N ALA A 451 -19.89 -13.16 -6.22
CA ALA A 451 -18.60 -12.83 -6.79
C ALA A 451 -17.52 -13.07 -5.75
N MET A 452 -16.44 -13.73 -6.17
CA MET A 452 -15.27 -14.00 -5.35
C MET A 452 -14.02 -13.49 -6.04
N SER A 453 -13.21 -12.70 -5.35
CA SER A 453 -11.93 -12.19 -5.84
C SER A 453 -10.76 -12.67 -4.99
N VAL A 454 -9.62 -12.87 -5.63
CA VAL A 454 -8.36 -13.24 -4.98
C VAL A 454 -7.17 -12.60 -5.70
N VAL A 455 -6.14 -12.26 -4.94
CA VAL A 455 -4.82 -11.90 -5.49
C VAL A 455 -4.03 -13.19 -5.74
N THR A 456 -3.55 -13.37 -6.97
CA THR A 456 -2.85 -14.59 -7.39
C THR A 456 -1.35 -14.38 -7.53
N GLN A 457 -0.91 -13.17 -7.86
CA GLN A 457 0.51 -12.81 -8.01
C GLN A 457 0.79 -11.40 -7.53
N ILE A 458 1.97 -11.22 -6.92
CA ILE A 458 2.52 -9.94 -6.49
C ILE A 458 3.85 -9.67 -7.21
N PRO A 459 4.25 -8.40 -7.40
CA PRO A 459 5.49 -8.06 -8.09
C PRO A 459 6.74 -8.31 -7.23
N TYR A 460 6.58 -8.59 -5.94
CA TYR A 460 7.64 -8.73 -4.94
C TYR A 460 8.15 -10.18 -4.87
N LYS A 461 9.07 -10.55 -5.78
CA LYS A 461 9.40 -11.96 -6.11
C LYS A 461 9.92 -12.80 -4.94
N ASN A 462 10.58 -12.18 -3.99
CA ASN A 462 11.24 -12.86 -2.88
C ASN A 462 10.41 -12.85 -1.58
N LEU A 463 9.22 -12.26 -1.59
CA LEU A 463 8.35 -12.24 -0.41
C LEU A 463 7.49 -13.50 -0.32
N ASN A 464 7.53 -14.18 0.83
CA ASN A 464 6.66 -15.31 1.13
C ASN A 464 5.37 -14.89 1.84
N ILE A 465 4.36 -14.48 1.06
CA ILE A 465 3.09 -13.97 1.58
C ILE A 465 1.98 -14.98 1.33
N ASN A 466 1.22 -15.30 2.38
CA ASN A 466 -0.01 -16.07 2.25
C ASN A 466 -1.10 -15.21 1.61
N LEU A 467 -1.24 -15.27 0.29
CA LEU A 467 -2.23 -14.49 -0.44
C LEU A 467 -3.69 -14.94 -0.17
N ASN A 468 -3.91 -16.10 0.49
CA ASN A 468 -5.26 -16.58 0.81
C ASN A 468 -5.98 -15.66 1.80
N GLN A 469 -5.24 -14.90 2.60
CA GLN A 469 -5.83 -13.94 3.53
C GLN A 469 -6.47 -12.75 2.80
N TYR A 470 -6.13 -12.50 1.53
CA TYR A 470 -6.65 -11.39 0.73
C TYR A 470 -7.77 -11.83 -0.22
N GLN A 471 -8.66 -12.67 0.29
CA GLN A 471 -9.86 -13.11 -0.42
C GLN A 471 -11.07 -12.32 0.03
N ASN A 472 -11.93 -11.95 -0.91
CA ASN A 472 -13.24 -11.41 -0.61
C ASN A 472 -14.32 -12.09 -1.42
N SER A 473 -15.46 -12.28 -0.80
CA SER A 473 -16.67 -12.77 -1.45
C SER A 473 -17.83 -11.85 -1.10
N ILE A 474 -18.67 -11.54 -2.07
CA ILE A 474 -19.97 -10.93 -1.84
C ILE A 474 -21.06 -11.86 -2.38
N LYS A 475 -22.13 -11.97 -1.61
CA LYS A 475 -23.42 -12.50 -2.06
C LYS A 475 -24.42 -11.34 -2.09
N LYS A 476 -25.19 -11.17 -3.16
CA LYS A 476 -26.25 -10.15 -3.21
C LYS A 476 -27.54 -10.67 -3.83
N LEU A 477 -28.65 -10.07 -3.40
CA LEU A 477 -30.05 -10.44 -3.64
C LEU A 477 -30.91 -9.24 -4.04
N PRO A 478 -31.40 -9.11 -5.28
CA PRO A 478 -32.61 -8.37 -5.61
C PRO A 478 -33.87 -9.21 -5.32
N ARG A 479 -34.96 -8.51 -5.01
CA ARG A 479 -36.29 -9.12 -4.81
C ARG A 479 -37.18 -8.82 -6.02
N ILE A 480 -37.69 -9.86 -6.68
CA ILE A 480 -38.73 -9.74 -7.70
C ILE A 480 -40.08 -9.87 -7.00
N TYR A 481 -40.94 -8.87 -7.18
CA TYR A 481 -42.33 -8.91 -6.72
C TYR A 481 -43.25 -9.11 -7.90
N PHE A 482 -44.28 -9.94 -7.73
CA PHE A 482 -45.32 -10.12 -8.73
C PHE A 482 -46.51 -9.28 -8.32
N GLU A 483 -46.99 -8.43 -9.24
CA GLU A 483 -48.23 -7.70 -9.06
C GLU A 483 -49.34 -8.57 -9.69
N TYR A 484 -50.21 -9.14 -8.85
CA TYR A 484 -51.45 -9.76 -9.31
C TYR A 484 -52.57 -8.77 -9.16
N ASP A 485 -53.37 -8.62 -10.22
CA ASP A 485 -54.75 -8.25 -10.00
C ASP A 485 -55.45 -9.48 -9.42
N ILE A 486 -55.68 -9.44 -8.11
CA ILE A 486 -56.61 -10.35 -7.45
C ILE A 486 -58.00 -10.03 -8.06
N PRO A 487 -58.69 -11.00 -8.67
CA PRO A 487 -60.03 -10.77 -9.21
C PRO A 487 -61.05 -10.37 -8.14
#